data_AF-A0A7W1CVB8-F1
#
_entry.id   AF-A0A7W1CVB8-F1
#
_cell.length_a   1.000
_cell.length_b   1.000
_cell.length_c   1.000
_cell.angle_alpha   90.00
_cell.angle_beta   90.00
_cell.angle_gamma   90.00
#
_symmetry.space_group_name_H-M   'P 1'
#
loop_
_entity.id
_entity.type
_entity.pdbx_description
1 polymer ?
#
loop_
_entity_poly.entity_id
_entity_poly.type
_entity_poly.pdbx_seq_one_letter_code
_entity_poly.pdbx_strand_id
1 'polypeptide(L)'
;MSNRISPLHLGLLLLTALVFAWSAWQPYDRITWWLEVAPGLLGAALLIVTYSSFRFTTLVYTLIALHIMLLCVGGHYTYARVPFFTWIEPYFGFERNHFDRLGHFMQGFV
;
A
#
# COMPACT_ATOMS: atom_id res chain seq x y z
N MET A 1 10.07 29.11 9.07
CA MET A 1 8.95 28.63 8.25
C MET A 1 8.03 27.81 9.14
N SER A 2 6.76 28.16 9.28
CA SER A 2 5.83 27.45 10.15
C SER A 2 5.63 26.03 9.61
N ASN A 3 6.27 25.04 10.23
CA ASN A 3 6.23 23.65 9.81
C ASN A 3 4.88 23.02 10.21
N ARG A 4 3.75 23.65 9.84
CA ARG A 4 2.43 23.09 10.13
C ARG A 4 2.26 21.82 9.30
N ILE A 5 1.87 20.74 9.96
CA ILE A 5 1.53 19.49 9.31
C ILE A 5 0.15 19.66 8.67
N SER A 6 0.01 19.27 7.40
CA SER A 6 -1.29 19.33 6.73
C SER A 6 -2.23 18.29 7.33
N PRO A 7 -3.48 18.64 7.69
CA PRO A 7 -4.47 17.67 8.17
C PRO A 7 -4.68 16.51 7.19
N LEU A 8 -4.57 16.78 5.89
CA LEU A 8 -4.66 15.75 4.85
C LEU A 8 -3.53 14.74 4.93
N HIS A 9 -2.29 15.19 5.14
CA HIS A 9 -1.13 14.30 5.24
C HIS A 9 -1.22 13.42 6.50
N LEU A 10 -1.72 13.97 7.61
CA LEU A 10 -2.02 13.19 8.82
C LEU A 10 -3.14 12.17 8.54
N GLY A 11 -4.19 12.57 7.84
CA GLY A 11 -5.27 11.67 7.43
C GLY A 11 -4.76 10.50 6.59
N LEU A 12 -3.91 10.77 5.59
CA LEU A 12 -3.28 9.73 4.76
C LEU A 12 -2.41 8.79 5.61
N LEU A 13 -1.60 9.34 6.51
CA LEU A 13 -0.75 8.54 7.39
C LEU A 13 -1.56 7.65 8.32
N LEU A 14 -2.61 8.19 8.96
CA LEU A 14 -3.49 7.45 9.85
C LEU A 14 -4.24 6.35 9.11
N LEU A 15 -4.79 6.65 7.93
CA LEU A 15 -5.47 5.66 7.10
C LEU A 15 -4.52 4.54 6.69
N THR A 16 -3.30 4.89 6.26
CA THR A 16 -2.27 3.89 5.89
C THR A 16 -1.90 3.02 7.10
N ALA A 17 -1.75 3.61 8.28
CA ALA A 17 -1.46 2.88 9.52
C ALA A 17 -2.61 1.94 9.93
N LEU A 18 -3.87 2.35 9.74
CA LEU A 18 -5.03 1.49 9.99
C LEU A 18 -5.08 0.30 9.05
N VAL A 19 -4.86 0.52 7.75
CA VAL A 19 -4.81 -0.56 6.75
C VAL A 19 -3.65 -1.51 7.02
N PHE A 20 -2.50 -0.98 7.42
CA PHE A 20 -1.34 -1.78 7.85
C PHE A 20 -1.65 -2.64 9.09
N ALA A 21 -2.27 -2.05 10.11
CA ALA A 21 -2.64 -2.78 11.33
C ALA A 21 -3.65 -3.90 11.03
N TRP A 22 -4.62 -3.62 10.16
CA TRP A 22 -5.56 -4.62 9.67
C TRP A 22 -4.85 -5.73 8.88
N SER A 23 -3.94 -5.39 7.96
CA SER A 23 -3.26 -6.40 7.13
C SER A 23 -2.34 -7.31 7.95
N ALA A 24 -1.74 -6.77 9.01
CA ALA A 24 -0.92 -7.50 9.96
C ALA A 24 -1.72 -8.48 10.85
N TRP A 25 -3.04 -8.32 10.94
CA TRP A 25 -3.90 -9.22 11.71
C TRP A 25 -4.14 -10.51 10.93
N GLN A 26 -3.47 -11.59 11.33
CA GLN A 26 -3.62 -12.93 10.73
C GLN A 26 -3.46 -12.96 9.20
N PRO A 27 -2.34 -12.49 8.63
CA PRO A 27 -2.07 -12.67 7.21
C PRO A 27 -1.95 -14.16 6.88
N TYR A 28 -2.32 -14.52 5.66
CA TYR A 28 -2.30 -15.91 5.18
C TYR A 28 -0.90 -16.54 5.30
N ASP A 29 0.14 -15.80 4.91
CA ASP A 29 1.54 -16.17 5.09
C ASP A 29 2.32 -14.97 5.64
N ARG A 30 2.84 -15.10 6.87
CA ARG A 30 3.58 -14.02 7.55
C ARG A 30 4.90 -13.66 6.89
N ILE A 31 5.60 -14.63 6.30
CA ILE A 31 6.89 -14.39 5.67
C ILE A 31 6.68 -13.60 4.37
N THR A 32 5.72 -14.06 3.55
CA THR A 32 5.34 -13.37 2.32
C THR A 32 4.82 -11.98 2.61
N TRP A 33 3.96 -11.83 3.63
CA TRP A 33 3.47 -10.52 4.08
C TRP A 33 4.61 -9.56 4.43
N TRP A 34 5.61 -10.02 5.18
CA TRP A 34 6.77 -9.18 5.52
C TRP A 34 7.57 -8.77 4.29
N LEU A 35 7.81 -9.69 3.35
CA LEU A 35 8.56 -9.40 2.12
C LEU A 35 7.86 -8.35 1.26
N GLU A 36 6.53 -8.37 1.22
CA GLU A 36 5.73 -7.46 0.41
C GLU A 36 5.54 -6.09 1.09
N VAL A 37 5.31 -6.07 2.41
CA VAL A 37 4.95 -4.83 3.14
C VAL A 37 6.19 -4.06 3.61
N ALA A 38 7.32 -4.72 3.88
CA ALA A 38 8.53 -4.07 4.39
C ALA A 38 9.06 -2.93 3.49
N PRO A 39 9.14 -3.06 2.16
CA PRO A 39 9.55 -1.95 1.28
C PRO A 39 8.64 -0.73 1.42
N GLY A 40 7.32 -0.94 1.55
CA GLY A 40 6.35 0.13 1.78
C GLY A 40 6.56 0.85 3.11
N LEU A 41 6.85 0.10 4.18
CA LEU A 41 7.17 0.68 5.50
C LEU A 41 8.45 1.51 5.49
N LEU A 42 9.48 1.05 4.77
CA LEU A 42 10.72 1.82 4.59
C LEU A 42 10.44 3.14 3.85
N GLY A 43 9.61 3.10 2.81
CA GLY A 43 9.15 4.30 2.11
C GLY A 43 8.42 5.28 3.03
N ALA A 44 7.47 4.79 3.84
CA ALA A 44 6.76 5.62 4.82
C ALA A 44 7.69 6.23 5.86
N ALA A 45 8.62 5.45 6.42
CA ALA A 45 9.60 5.93 7.39
C ALA A 45 10.48 7.04 6.81
N LEU A 46 10.96 6.86 5.57
CA LEU A 46 11.74 7.87 4.86
C LEU A 46 10.95 9.18 4.71
N LEU A 47 9.68 9.10 4.26
CA LEU A 47 8.82 10.27 4.10
C LEU A 47 8.58 11.02 5.42
N ILE A 48 8.41 10.30 6.53
CA ILE A 48 8.22 10.88 7.86
C ILE A 48 9.49 11.63 8.28
N VAL A 49 10.66 11.01 8.11
CA VAL A 49 11.96 11.61 8.47
C VAL A 49 12.27 12.83 7.60
N THR A 50 11.97 12.76 6.30
CA THR A 50 12.23 13.89 5.39
C THR A 50 11.20 15.01 5.53
N TYR A 51 10.01 14.76 6.10
CA TYR A 51 8.88 15.70 6.12
C TYR A 51 9.23 17.10 6.67
N SER A 52 10.11 17.17 7.66
CA SER A 52 10.51 18.45 8.27
C SER A 52 11.49 19.24 7.42
N SER A 53 12.29 18.55 6.60
CA SER A 53 13.41 19.12 5.82
C SER A 53 13.04 19.32 4.35
N PHE A 54 12.28 18.39 3.78
CA PHE A 54 11.82 18.37 2.40
C PHE A 54 10.40 17.79 2.33
N ARG A 55 9.44 18.63 1.91
CA ARG A 55 8.04 18.23 1.76
C ARG A 55 7.76 17.90 0.31
N PHE A 56 7.37 16.66 0.06
CA PHE A 56 6.86 16.25 -1.25
C PHE A 56 5.49 16.88 -1.53
N THR A 57 5.04 16.77 -2.78
CA THR A 57 3.69 17.21 -3.15
C THR A 57 2.64 16.29 -2.53
N THR A 58 1.43 16.81 -2.29
CA THR A 58 0.29 16.01 -1.84
C THR A 58 0.03 14.81 -2.74
N LEU A 59 0.25 14.96 -4.05
CA LEU A 59 0.11 13.88 -5.03
C LEU A 59 1.04 12.70 -4.69
N VAL A 60 2.32 12.97 -4.43
CA VAL A 60 3.30 11.93 -4.08
C VAL A 60 2.92 11.23 -2.77
N TYR A 61 2.51 11.98 -1.74
CA TYR A 61 2.04 11.37 -0.49
C TYR A 61 0.82 10.46 -0.70
N THR A 62 -0.13 10.88 -1.54
CA THR A 62 -1.31 10.07 -1.87
C THR A 62 -0.93 8.82 -2.64
N LEU A 63 -0.08 8.92 -3.66
CA LEU A 63 0.36 7.77 -4.47
C LEU A 63 1.10 6.73 -3.64
N ILE A 64 2.01 7.17 -2.76
CA ILE A 64 2.75 6.28 -1.87
C ILE A 64 1.80 5.63 -0.85
N ALA A 65 0.86 6.38 -0.27
CA ALA A 65 -0.14 5.82 0.63
C ALA A 65 -0.98 4.74 -0.07
N LEU A 66 -1.47 5.00 -1.29
CA LEU A 66 -2.21 4.01 -2.09
C LEU A 66 -1.36 2.78 -2.41
N HIS A 67 -0.09 2.96 -2.76
CA HIS A 67 0.82 1.85 -3.03
C HIS A 67 1.03 0.97 -1.79
N ILE A 68 1.26 1.56 -0.62
CA ILE A 68 1.42 0.82 0.64
C ILE A 68 0.13 0.07 1.00
N MET A 69 -1.03 0.70 0.84
CA MET A 69 -2.33 0.03 1.07
C MET A 69 -2.50 -1.17 0.13
N LEU A 70 -2.08 -1.05 -1.13
CA LEU A 70 -2.15 -2.14 -2.10
C LEU A 70 -1.23 -3.31 -1.71
N LEU A 71 0.01 -3.03 -1.26
CA LEU A 71 0.92 -4.04 -0.71
C LEU A 71 0.32 -4.71 0.54
N CYS A 72 -0.32 -3.96 1.43
CA CYS A 72 -0.99 -4.49 2.61
C CYS A 72 -2.13 -5.46 2.25
N VAL A 73 -2.95 -5.11 1.25
CA VAL A 73 -4.02 -5.99 0.75
C VAL A 73 -3.45 -7.25 0.10
N GLY A 74 -2.40 -7.10 -0.72
CA GLY A 74 -1.67 -8.21 -1.35
C GLY A 74 -1.10 -9.18 -0.32
N GLY A 75 -0.39 -8.67 0.69
CA GLY A 75 0.22 -9.50 1.72
C GLY A 75 -0.78 -10.16 2.65
N HIS A 76 -1.89 -9.50 2.98
CA HIS A 76 -2.89 -10.08 3.89
C HIS A 76 -3.55 -11.32 3.29
N TYR A 77 -4.02 -11.21 2.04
CA TYR A 77 -4.71 -12.32 1.36
C TYR A 77 -3.74 -13.26 0.64
N THR A 78 -2.49 -12.85 0.39
CA THR A 78 -1.63 -13.35 -0.69
C THR A 78 -2.19 -12.98 -2.07
N TYR A 79 -1.32 -12.51 -2.96
CA TYR A 79 -1.64 -12.04 -4.32
C TYR A 79 -2.54 -12.99 -5.13
N ALA A 80 -2.44 -14.30 -4.89
CA ALA A 80 -3.25 -15.30 -5.56
C ALA A 80 -4.72 -15.35 -5.09
N ARG A 81 -5.08 -14.76 -3.94
CA ARG A 81 -6.40 -14.93 -3.30
C ARG A 81 -7.13 -13.62 -3.04
N VAL A 82 -6.67 -12.49 -3.57
CA VAL A 82 -7.37 -11.21 -3.39
C VAL A 82 -8.78 -11.29 -3.98
N PRO A 83 -9.84 -11.14 -3.17
CA PRO A 83 -11.22 -11.48 -3.57
C PRO A 83 -11.77 -10.62 -4.71
N PHE A 84 -11.22 -9.42 -4.91
CA PHE A 84 -11.61 -8.52 -5.99
C PHE A 84 -11.39 -9.13 -7.38
N PHE A 85 -10.24 -9.76 -7.60
CA PHE A 85 -9.92 -10.33 -8.91
C PHE A 85 -10.64 -11.65 -9.17
N THR A 86 -10.96 -12.42 -8.12
CA THR A 86 -11.82 -13.61 -8.23
C THR A 86 -13.28 -13.27 -8.54
N TRP A 87 -13.75 -12.07 -8.17
CA TRP A 87 -15.12 -11.63 -8.45
C TRP A 87 -15.32 -11.16 -9.90
N ILE A 88 -14.28 -10.60 -10.53
CA ILE A 88 -14.30 -10.16 -11.94
C ILE A 88 -13.89 -11.28 -12.91
N GLU A 89 -13.25 -12.33 -12.41
CA GLU A 89 -12.80 -13.52 -13.16
C GLU A 89 -13.90 -14.09 -14.08
N PRO A 90 -15.17 -14.27 -13.65
CA PRO A 90 -16.22 -14.83 -14.49
C PRO A 90 -16.63 -13.93 -15.66
N TYR A 91 -16.44 -12.61 -15.52
CA TYR A 91 -16.84 -11.62 -16.53
C TYR A 91 -15.78 -11.41 -17.61
N PHE A 92 -14.51 -11.71 -17.30
CA PHE A 92 -13.37 -11.49 -18.19
C PHE A 92 -12.68 -12.78 -18.64
N GLY A 93 -13.11 -13.95 -18.15
CA GLY A 93 -12.57 -15.25 -18.57
C GLY A 93 -11.11 -15.47 -18.16
N PHE A 94 -10.66 -14.82 -17.08
CA PHE A 94 -9.30 -15.03 -16.59
C PHE A 94 -9.19 -16.43 -15.95
N GLU A 95 -8.13 -17.17 -16.25
CA GLU A 95 -7.87 -18.48 -15.61
C GLU A 95 -7.23 -18.34 -14.21
N ARG A 96 -6.78 -17.12 -13.84
CA ARG A 96 -6.03 -16.82 -12.61
C ARG A 96 -6.25 -15.40 -12.11
N ASN A 97 -6.04 -15.20 -10.81
CA ASN A 97 -5.99 -13.89 -10.16
C ASN A 97 -4.79 -13.05 -10.69
N HIS A 98 -5.06 -11.87 -11.25
CA HIS A 98 -4.07 -10.96 -11.83
C HIS A 98 -3.67 -9.79 -10.92
N PHE A 99 -3.96 -9.85 -9.61
CA PHE A 99 -3.61 -8.80 -8.65
C PHE A 99 -2.11 -8.46 -8.65
N ASP A 100 -1.25 -9.42 -8.98
CA ASP A 100 0.21 -9.25 -9.12
C ASP A 100 0.60 -8.22 -10.18
N ARG A 101 -0.11 -8.22 -11.32
CA ARG A 101 0.13 -7.24 -12.38
C ARG A 101 -0.23 -5.83 -11.94
N LEU A 102 -1.27 -5.68 -11.12
CA LEU A 102 -1.64 -4.39 -10.55
C LEU A 102 -0.57 -3.90 -9.57
N GLY A 103 -0.03 -4.82 -8.74
CA GLY A 103 1.12 -4.53 -7.87
C GLY A 103 2.33 -4.03 -8.65
N HIS A 104 2.75 -4.75 -9.68
CA HIS A 104 3.86 -4.36 -10.54
C HIS A 104 3.63 -3.06 -11.31
N PHE A 105 2.40 -2.83 -11.79
CA PHE A 105 2.05 -1.55 -12.41
C PHE A 105 2.23 -0.39 -11.43
N MET A 106 1.71 -0.54 -10.20
CA MET A 106 1.86 0.49 -9.17
C MET A 106 3.32 0.71 -8.78
N GLN A 107 4.13 -0.35 -8.75
CA GLN A 107 5.57 -0.25 -8.46
C GLN A 107 6.35 0.50 -9.55
N GLY A 108 5.92 0.42 -10.81
CA GLY A 108 6.53 1.19 -11.91
C GLY A 108 5.96 2.60 -12.08
N PHE A 109 4.74 2.85 -11.58
CA PHE A 109 4.03 4.11 -11.74
C PHE A 109 4.32 5.12 -10.62
N VAL A 110 4.43 4.65 -9.38
CA VAL A 110 4.71 5.46 -8.18
C VAL A 110 6.21 5.69 -8.03
#